data_AF-A0A957R5A3-F1
#
_entry.id   AF-A0A957R5A3-F1
#
_cell.length_a   1.000
_cell.length_b   1.000
_cell.length_c   1.000
_cell.angle_alpha   90.00
_cell.angle_beta   90.00
_cell.angle_gamma   90.00
#
_symmetry.space_group_name_H-M   'P 1'
#
loop_
_entity.id
_entity.type
_entity.pdbx_description
1 polymer ?
#
loop_
_entity_poly.entity_id
_entity_poly.type
_entity_poly.pdbx_seq_one_letter_code
_entity_poly.pdbx_strand_id
1 'polypeptide(L)'
;MTHLHLAYFSPLPPEASGISAYSQQLLKALSQQASLTLFSPQPESVDPSLKQYGSIQALDRYPENRWRYDMALYQMGNSRYHQELYGMALRYGGVVVLHDYGLHHFMYDYTAAEFGLYARELSYAVGAQGWQTAVRILSGESIPPLYELPLNGRLLDSSLGVIVHSEYARRLIQRERPDLPAATIPHLDLLEQRPSRSRREQLGIDPAAPLFLTGGHITSAMQLEMALRAFAQVRQQMPTAHYLLAGGVQPDVLVGELLAAYDLQNAVTLLGYVEDEQVFTEWIATADVVVNLRYPTIGETSGIAMRALAAGRPLLVFDHGWYGELPDDVCLKVPVMDEAALTGAMRRLAQERPLRERLGQAAVYYIQTHHQPAQVAAAYLTFIKQILNVIMGKLQ
;
A
#
# COMPACT_ATOMS: atom_id res chain seq x y z
N MET A 1 -4.36 -33.27 5.30
CA MET A 1 -3.86 -31.94 5.71
C MET A 1 -5.01 -31.24 6.42
N THR A 2 -4.81 -30.79 7.65
CA THR A 2 -5.86 -30.11 8.44
C THR A 2 -6.28 -28.82 7.76
N HIS A 3 -7.59 -28.61 7.68
CA HIS A 3 -8.19 -27.36 7.21
C HIS A 3 -8.00 -26.32 8.32
N LEU A 4 -7.28 -25.23 8.03
CA LEU A 4 -6.95 -24.22 9.05
C LEU A 4 -8.19 -23.40 9.42
N HIS A 5 -8.32 -23.03 10.71
CA HIS A 5 -9.27 -22.05 11.20
C HIS A 5 -8.53 -20.80 11.68
N LEU A 6 -8.66 -19.70 10.93
CA LEU A 6 -7.96 -18.44 11.18
C LEU A 6 -8.86 -17.40 11.87
N ALA A 7 -8.29 -16.71 12.86
CA ALA A 7 -8.84 -15.45 13.35
C ALA A 7 -8.24 -14.30 12.53
N TYR A 8 -9.06 -13.66 11.69
CA TYR A 8 -8.63 -12.64 10.75
C TYR A 8 -8.92 -11.24 11.29
N PHE A 9 -7.88 -10.44 11.47
CA PHE A 9 -7.94 -9.07 12.00
C PHE A 9 -7.50 -8.10 10.92
N SER A 10 -8.40 -7.24 10.47
CA SER A 10 -8.12 -6.24 9.46
C SER A 10 -9.15 -5.12 9.49
N PRO A 11 -8.80 -3.91 9.01
CA PRO A 11 -9.81 -3.03 8.45
C PRO A 11 -10.61 -3.77 7.38
N LEU A 12 -11.92 -3.56 7.34
CA LEU A 12 -12.84 -4.22 6.41
C LEU A 12 -13.77 -3.19 5.77
N PRO A 13 -14.25 -3.42 4.53
CA PRO A 13 -15.26 -2.57 3.92
C PRO A 13 -16.44 -2.36 4.88
N PRO A 14 -17.00 -1.14 4.97
CA PRO A 14 -16.80 0.02 4.10
C PRO A 14 -15.66 0.98 4.52
N GLU A 15 -14.72 0.58 5.39
CA GLU A 15 -13.64 1.47 5.80
C GLU A 15 -12.79 1.92 4.61
N ALA A 16 -12.54 3.23 4.52
CA ALA A 16 -11.80 3.89 3.45
C ALA A 16 -10.27 3.67 3.59
N SER A 17 -9.83 2.44 3.33
CA SER A 17 -8.43 2.03 3.41
C SER A 17 -8.08 1.07 2.27
N GLY A 18 -6.88 1.22 1.69
CA GLY A 18 -6.37 0.27 0.69
C GLY A 18 -6.29 -1.17 1.22
N ILE A 19 -6.05 -1.35 2.52
CA ILE A 19 -5.97 -2.66 3.18
C ILE A 19 -7.36 -3.29 3.38
N SER A 20 -8.39 -2.46 3.50
CA SER A 20 -9.79 -2.90 3.53
C SER A 20 -10.17 -3.52 2.17
N ALA A 21 -9.86 -2.85 1.05
CA ALA A 21 -10.04 -3.40 -0.30
C ALA A 21 -9.18 -4.65 -0.55
N TYR A 22 -7.91 -4.64 -0.13
CA TYR A 22 -7.04 -5.82 -0.17
C TYR A 22 -7.64 -7.01 0.57
N SER A 23 -8.15 -6.77 1.77
CA SER A 23 -8.71 -7.82 2.61
C SER A 23 -9.96 -8.44 2.02
N GLN A 24 -10.85 -7.64 1.42
CA GLN A 24 -12.01 -8.20 0.72
C GLN A 24 -11.60 -9.25 -0.33
N GLN A 25 -10.59 -8.94 -1.14
CA GLN A 25 -10.09 -9.87 -2.16
C GLN A 25 -9.36 -11.07 -1.58
N LEU A 26 -8.53 -10.85 -0.56
CA LEU A 26 -7.82 -11.94 0.11
C LEU A 26 -8.79 -12.91 0.80
N LEU A 27 -9.83 -12.40 1.47
CA LEU A 27 -10.84 -13.20 2.18
C LEU A 27 -11.57 -14.15 1.23
N LYS A 28 -11.95 -13.67 0.04
CA LYS A 28 -12.57 -14.49 -1.00
C LYS A 28 -11.71 -15.68 -1.42
N ALA A 29 -10.40 -15.49 -1.52
CA ALA A 29 -9.46 -16.55 -1.89
C ALA A 29 -9.11 -17.47 -0.71
N LEU A 30 -8.94 -16.90 0.49
CA LEU A 30 -8.65 -17.67 1.71
C LEU A 30 -9.82 -18.56 2.12
N SER A 31 -11.07 -18.09 2.00
CA SER A 31 -12.25 -18.85 2.43
C SER A 31 -12.49 -20.13 1.63
N GLN A 32 -11.84 -20.26 0.47
CA GLN A 32 -11.87 -21.48 -0.35
C GLN A 32 -10.95 -22.58 0.18
N GLN A 33 -10.02 -22.23 1.07
CA GLN A 33 -8.92 -23.11 1.52
C GLN A 33 -8.77 -23.16 3.05
N ALA A 34 -9.47 -22.29 3.78
CA ALA A 34 -9.45 -22.19 5.24
C ALA A 34 -10.79 -21.65 5.79
N SER A 35 -11.09 -21.98 7.05
CA SER A 35 -12.22 -21.43 7.80
C SER A 35 -11.80 -20.10 8.41
N LEU A 36 -12.67 -19.09 8.33
CA LEU A 36 -12.34 -17.74 8.77
C LEU A 36 -13.35 -17.24 9.82
N THR A 37 -12.86 -16.60 10.87
CA THR A 37 -13.64 -15.66 11.68
C THR A 37 -13.03 -14.28 11.56
N LEU A 38 -13.83 -13.31 11.12
CA LEU A 38 -13.42 -11.93 10.90
C LEU A 38 -13.66 -11.14 12.19
N PHE A 39 -12.60 -10.55 12.73
CA PHE A 39 -12.65 -9.77 13.95
C PHE A 39 -12.52 -8.28 13.62
N SER A 40 -13.52 -7.50 14.02
CA SER A 40 -13.61 -6.06 13.76
C SER A 40 -13.95 -5.29 15.05
N PRO A 41 -13.44 -4.05 15.22
CA PRO A 41 -13.90 -3.14 16.28
C PRO A 41 -15.41 -2.85 16.24
N GLN A 42 -15.95 -2.74 15.02
CA GLN A 42 -17.34 -2.35 14.75
C GLN A 42 -17.99 -3.38 13.82
N PRO A 43 -18.27 -4.62 14.30
CA PRO A 43 -18.75 -5.71 13.46
C PRO A 43 -20.09 -5.43 12.76
N GLU A 44 -20.93 -4.58 13.34
CA GLU A 44 -22.20 -4.12 12.79
C GLU A 44 -22.04 -3.19 11.58
N SER A 45 -20.90 -2.50 11.48
CA SER A 45 -20.59 -1.56 10.40
C SER A 45 -19.94 -2.24 9.19
N VAL A 46 -19.45 -3.47 9.35
CA VAL A 46 -18.79 -4.23 8.29
C VAL A 46 -19.78 -4.60 7.18
N ASP A 47 -19.33 -4.50 5.92
CA ASP A 47 -20.09 -4.91 4.74
C ASP A 47 -20.68 -6.33 4.94
N PRO A 48 -22.02 -6.48 4.97
CA PRO A 48 -22.68 -7.76 5.17
C PRO A 48 -22.29 -8.82 4.14
N SER A 49 -21.84 -8.41 2.95
CA SER A 49 -21.39 -9.33 1.89
C SER A 49 -20.24 -10.23 2.35
N LEU A 50 -19.42 -9.78 3.31
CA LEU A 50 -18.29 -10.55 3.83
C LEU A 50 -18.70 -11.77 4.67
N LYS A 51 -19.96 -11.85 5.12
CA LYS A 51 -20.48 -13.03 5.84
C LYS A 51 -20.42 -14.32 5.01
N GLN A 52 -20.32 -14.20 3.69
CA GLN A 52 -20.12 -15.36 2.81
C GLN A 52 -18.73 -15.99 2.97
N TYR A 53 -17.74 -15.26 3.49
CA TYR A 53 -16.36 -15.72 3.66
C TYR A 53 -16.05 -16.19 5.09
N GLY A 54 -16.81 -15.75 6.08
CA GLY A 54 -16.61 -16.12 7.49
C GLY A 54 -17.57 -15.43 8.45
N SER A 55 -17.60 -15.89 9.71
CA SER A 55 -18.38 -15.23 10.77
C SER A 55 -17.73 -13.92 11.19
N ILE A 56 -18.49 -12.83 11.31
CA ILE A 56 -17.98 -11.54 11.78
C ILE A 56 -18.25 -11.41 13.29
N GLN A 57 -17.22 -11.03 14.06
CA GLN A 57 -17.28 -10.91 15.52
C GLN A 57 -16.57 -9.64 16.02
N ALA A 58 -16.99 -9.16 17.18
CA ALA A 58 -16.31 -8.08 17.90
C ALA A 58 -14.95 -8.54 18.44
N LEU A 59 -13.99 -7.63 18.55
CA LEU A 59 -12.63 -7.92 19.06
C LEU A 59 -12.65 -8.52 20.47
N ASP A 60 -13.56 -8.07 21.33
CA ASP A 60 -13.69 -8.51 22.73
C ASP A 60 -14.08 -9.99 22.90
N ARG A 61 -14.56 -10.64 21.83
CA ARG A 61 -14.87 -12.07 21.82
C ARG A 61 -13.64 -12.95 21.60
N TYR A 62 -12.58 -12.40 21.01
CA TYR A 62 -11.38 -13.18 20.72
C TYR A 62 -10.67 -13.72 21.97
N PRO A 63 -10.43 -12.95 23.04
CA PRO A 63 -9.68 -13.41 24.21
C PRO A 63 -10.19 -14.74 24.77
N GLU A 64 -11.49 -14.88 25.00
CA GLU A 64 -12.09 -16.10 25.56
C GLU A 64 -12.13 -17.27 24.56
N ASN A 65 -12.19 -16.97 23.26
CA ASN A 65 -12.33 -17.95 22.19
C ASN A 65 -11.03 -18.27 21.45
N ARG A 66 -9.90 -17.65 21.81
CA ARG A 66 -8.63 -17.71 21.07
C ARG A 66 -8.14 -19.13 20.77
N TRP A 67 -8.42 -20.06 21.69
CA TRP A 67 -8.04 -21.48 21.60
C TRP A 67 -8.77 -22.26 20.49
N ARG A 68 -9.81 -21.67 19.88
CA ARG A 68 -10.56 -22.27 18.77
C ARG A 68 -9.90 -22.07 17.42
N TYR A 69 -8.89 -21.20 17.33
CA TYR A 69 -8.22 -20.83 16.10
C TYR A 69 -6.81 -21.40 16.06
N ASP A 70 -6.38 -21.85 14.89
CA ASP A 70 -5.00 -22.29 14.69
C ASP A 70 -4.04 -21.10 14.73
N MET A 71 -4.42 -19.96 14.13
CA MET A 71 -3.57 -18.78 14.04
C MET A 71 -4.40 -17.49 13.98
N ALA A 72 -3.93 -16.44 14.66
CA ALA A 72 -4.36 -15.08 14.42
C ALA A 72 -3.55 -14.45 13.27
N LEU A 73 -4.25 -13.84 12.32
CA LEU A 73 -3.68 -13.17 11.16
C LEU A 73 -4.05 -11.69 11.21
N TYR A 74 -3.06 -10.82 11.37
CA TYR A 74 -3.25 -9.37 11.52
C TYR A 74 -2.79 -8.63 10.27
N GLN A 75 -3.66 -7.85 9.66
CA GLN A 75 -3.31 -6.92 8.57
C GLN A 75 -2.97 -5.55 9.18
N MET A 76 -1.76 -5.05 8.91
CA MET A 76 -1.22 -3.82 9.50
C MET A 76 -0.61 -2.88 8.47
N GLY A 77 -0.90 -1.58 8.60
CA GLY A 77 -0.34 -0.50 7.77
C GLY A 77 -0.58 0.88 8.38
N ASN A 78 -0.29 1.94 7.63
CA ASN A 78 -0.36 3.33 8.10
C ASN A 78 -1.76 3.94 8.02
N SER A 79 -2.68 3.44 8.83
CA SER A 79 -4.02 4.01 8.93
C SER A 79 -4.62 3.90 10.33
N ARG A 80 -5.43 4.87 10.74
CA ARG A 80 -6.17 4.87 12.01
C ARG A 80 -7.07 3.65 12.22
N TYR A 81 -7.50 2.97 11.15
CA TYR A 81 -8.32 1.76 11.25
C TYR A 81 -7.58 0.58 11.90
N HIS A 82 -6.26 0.67 12.10
CA HIS A 82 -5.46 -0.38 12.73
C HIS A 82 -5.28 -0.23 14.24
N GLN A 83 -5.80 0.82 14.89
CA GLN A 83 -5.48 1.15 16.29
C GLN A 83 -5.81 0.00 17.26
N GLU A 84 -7.03 -0.53 17.21
CA GLU A 84 -7.44 -1.62 18.10
C GLU A 84 -6.83 -2.97 17.68
N LEU A 85 -6.61 -3.17 16.36
CA LEU A 85 -5.97 -4.37 15.83
C LEU A 85 -4.51 -4.48 16.27
N TYR A 86 -3.80 -3.35 16.32
CA TYR A 86 -2.44 -3.26 16.87
C TYR A 86 -2.41 -3.72 18.32
N GLY A 87 -3.35 -3.26 19.15
CA GLY A 87 -3.49 -3.69 20.54
C GLY A 87 -3.71 -5.20 20.66
N MET A 88 -4.52 -5.78 19.78
CA MET A 88 -4.74 -7.24 19.74
C MET A 88 -3.48 -8.00 19.33
N ALA A 89 -2.77 -7.53 18.30
CA ALA A 89 -1.53 -8.14 17.81
C ALA A 89 -0.43 -8.15 18.89
N LEU A 90 -0.25 -7.03 19.60
CA LEU A 90 0.72 -6.94 20.70
C LEU A 90 0.38 -7.86 21.88
N ARG A 91 -0.92 -8.08 22.15
CA ARG A 91 -1.37 -8.82 23.33
C ARG A 91 -1.43 -10.32 23.13
N TYR A 92 -1.83 -10.77 21.94
CA TYR A 92 -2.09 -12.19 21.68
C TYR A 92 -1.11 -12.84 20.71
N GLY A 93 -0.30 -12.05 19.99
CA GLY A 93 0.64 -12.55 19.00
C GLY A 93 -0.06 -13.26 17.84
N GLY A 94 0.68 -13.54 16.78
CA GLY A 94 0.16 -14.20 15.59
C GLY A 94 1.05 -13.96 14.40
N VAL A 95 0.53 -14.25 13.20
CA VAL A 95 1.18 -13.84 11.96
C VAL A 95 0.71 -12.43 11.62
N VAL A 96 1.67 -11.51 11.43
CA VAL A 96 1.38 -10.14 11.01
C VAL A 96 1.71 -9.98 9.53
N VAL A 97 0.81 -9.36 8.79
CA VAL A 97 1.04 -8.88 7.43
C VAL A 97 1.33 -7.39 7.51
N LEU A 98 2.57 -7.02 7.20
CA LEU A 98 2.98 -5.61 7.11
C LEU A 98 2.84 -5.14 5.66
N HIS A 99 1.81 -4.34 5.41
CA HIS A 99 1.59 -3.66 4.12
C HIS A 99 2.57 -2.51 3.92
N ASP A 100 2.95 -1.88 5.03
CA ASP A 100 4.02 -0.90 5.13
C ASP A 100 5.05 -1.40 6.14
N TYR A 101 6.34 -1.41 5.79
CA TYR A 101 7.38 -1.75 6.75
C TYR A 101 7.47 -0.70 7.87
N GLY A 102 7.55 0.59 7.53
CA GLY A 102 7.52 1.69 8.49
C GLY A 102 6.10 2.04 8.90
N LEU A 103 5.80 1.92 10.19
CA LEU A 103 4.52 2.25 10.83
C LEU A 103 4.54 3.58 11.61
N HIS A 104 5.51 4.46 11.33
CA HIS A 104 5.63 5.73 12.06
C HIS A 104 4.39 6.60 11.91
N HIS A 105 3.80 6.70 10.72
CA HIS A 105 2.61 7.52 10.48
C HIS A 105 1.45 6.99 11.33
N PHE A 106 1.23 5.66 11.32
CA PHE A 106 0.27 5.01 12.22
C PHE A 106 0.57 5.32 13.69
N MET A 107 1.84 5.23 14.11
CA MET A 107 2.21 5.42 15.51
C MET A 107 1.95 6.85 15.97
N TYR A 108 2.27 7.83 15.13
CA TYR A 108 2.04 9.24 15.40
C TYR A 108 0.53 9.52 15.57
N ASP A 109 -0.29 9.02 14.66
CA ASP A 109 -1.76 9.17 14.75
C ASP A 109 -2.34 8.42 15.96
N TYR A 110 -1.87 7.19 16.22
CA TYR A 110 -2.32 6.34 17.33
C TYR A 110 -2.02 6.95 18.70
N THR A 111 -0.89 7.64 18.82
CA THR A 111 -0.42 8.22 20.08
C THR A 111 -0.68 9.72 20.20
N ALA A 112 -1.42 10.31 19.26
CA ALA A 112 -1.69 11.75 19.21
C ALA A 112 -2.32 12.32 20.50
N ALA A 113 -3.14 11.52 21.19
CA ALA A 113 -3.76 11.92 22.46
C ALA A 113 -2.83 11.80 23.69
N GLU A 114 -1.77 10.99 23.60
CA GLU A 114 -0.87 10.67 24.71
C GLU A 114 0.58 10.64 24.25
N PHE A 115 1.24 11.80 24.23
CA PHE A 115 2.63 11.92 23.78
C PHE A 115 3.61 11.01 24.54
N GLY A 116 3.31 10.68 25.81
CA GLY A 116 4.11 9.72 26.59
C GLY A 116 4.17 8.33 25.94
N LEU A 117 3.09 7.89 25.28
CA LEU A 117 3.09 6.66 24.49
C LEU A 117 3.99 6.79 23.27
N TYR A 118 3.92 7.91 22.55
CA TYR A 118 4.79 8.16 21.40
C TYR A 118 6.28 8.13 21.78
N ALA A 119 6.64 8.82 22.88
CA ALA A 119 7.99 8.83 23.41
C ALA A 119 8.47 7.43 23.83
N ARG A 120 7.58 6.59 24.37
CA ARG A 120 7.88 5.18 24.66
C ARG A 120 8.21 4.41 23.39
N GLU A 121 7.45 4.57 22.32
CA GLU A 121 7.66 3.84 21.06
C GLU A 121 8.97 4.27 20.37
N LEU A 122 9.28 5.58 20.38
CA LEU A 122 10.58 6.10 19.94
C LEU A 122 11.72 5.49 20.78
N SER A 123 11.56 5.46 22.11
CA SER A 123 12.57 4.90 23.02
C SER A 123 12.71 3.38 22.87
N TYR A 124 11.64 2.67 22.53
CA TYR A 124 11.69 1.24 22.22
C TYR A 124 12.51 0.98 20.94
N ALA A 125 12.33 1.82 19.93
CA ALA A 125 12.99 1.65 18.63
C ALA A 125 14.51 1.89 18.69
N VAL A 126 14.96 2.96 19.37
CA VAL A 126 16.36 3.40 19.31
C VAL A 126 16.96 3.77 20.69
N GLY A 127 16.35 3.31 21.77
CA GLY A 127 16.85 3.51 23.15
C GLY A 127 16.83 4.97 23.59
N ALA A 128 17.88 5.41 24.30
CA ALA A 128 17.97 6.77 24.84
C ALA A 128 17.92 7.87 23.76
N GLN A 129 18.37 7.59 22.54
CA GLN A 129 18.23 8.53 21.41
C GLN A 129 16.77 8.77 21.04
N GLY A 130 15.89 7.79 21.26
CA GLY A 130 14.46 7.91 21.00
C GLY A 130 13.80 8.91 21.92
N TRP A 131 14.20 8.93 23.20
CA TRP A 131 13.76 9.96 24.15
C TRP A 131 14.24 11.36 23.72
N GLN A 132 15.49 11.49 23.28
CA GLN A 132 16.01 12.77 22.78
C GLN A 132 15.23 13.25 21.54
N THR A 133 14.91 12.33 20.62
CA THR A 133 14.05 12.62 19.48
C THR A 133 12.66 13.07 19.91
N ALA A 134 12.06 12.42 20.92
CA ALA A 134 10.77 12.84 21.46
C ALA A 134 10.82 14.26 22.03
N VAL A 135 11.88 14.62 22.76
CA VAL A 135 12.09 15.99 23.26
C VAL A 135 12.21 17.00 22.12
N ARG A 136 12.96 16.69 21.06
CA ARG A 136 13.06 17.56 19.87
C ARG A 136 11.72 17.75 19.14
N ILE A 137 10.89 16.71 19.10
CA ILE A 137 9.55 16.80 18.54
C ILE A 137 8.66 17.71 19.40
N LEU A 138 8.71 17.56 20.73
CA LEU A 138 7.97 18.44 21.66
C LEU A 138 8.42 19.90 21.57
N SER A 139 9.71 20.15 21.35
CA SER A 139 10.24 21.51 21.20
C SER A 139 10.03 22.10 19.80
N GLY A 140 9.51 21.32 18.85
CA GLY A 140 9.30 21.75 17.46
C GLY A 140 10.58 21.74 16.60
N GLU A 141 11.69 21.20 17.10
CA GLU A 141 12.95 21.06 16.37
C GLU A 141 12.91 19.91 15.34
N SER A 142 11.95 19.00 15.46
CA SER A 142 11.78 17.88 14.53
C SER A 142 10.29 17.66 14.25
N ILE A 143 9.95 17.47 12.98
CA ILE A 143 8.56 17.32 12.53
C ILE A 143 8.30 15.85 12.20
N PRO A 144 7.47 15.14 12.97
CA PRO A 144 7.07 13.77 12.65
C PRO A 144 6.04 13.75 11.50
N PRO A 145 5.85 12.58 10.86
CA PRO A 145 6.55 11.32 11.07
C PRO A 145 7.96 11.31 10.45
N LEU A 146 8.88 10.57 11.09
CA LEU A 146 10.29 10.47 10.66
C LEU A 146 10.51 9.18 9.87
N TYR A 147 10.87 9.30 8.59
CA TYR A 147 10.99 8.17 7.67
C TYR A 147 12.11 7.17 8.04
N GLU A 148 13.14 7.64 8.75
CA GLU A 148 14.26 6.84 9.22
C GLU A 148 13.94 6.00 10.47
N LEU A 149 12.80 6.25 11.13
CA LEU A 149 12.35 5.49 12.30
C LEU A 149 11.08 4.70 11.94
N PRO A 150 11.17 3.40 11.66
CA PRO A 150 10.02 2.60 11.24
C PRO A 150 8.93 2.47 12.32
N LEU A 151 9.30 2.47 13.60
CA LEU A 151 8.39 2.28 14.75
C LEU A 151 7.50 1.02 14.67
N ASN A 152 8.01 -0.03 14.03
CA ASN A 152 7.34 -1.34 13.92
C ASN A 152 7.90 -2.36 14.94
N GLY A 153 8.94 -2.02 15.71
CA GLY A 153 9.72 -2.97 16.51
C GLY A 153 8.87 -3.80 17.48
N ARG A 154 7.96 -3.18 18.24
CA ARG A 154 7.09 -3.92 19.17
C ARG A 154 6.20 -4.93 18.48
N LEU A 155 5.70 -4.58 17.30
CA LEU A 155 4.86 -5.46 16.51
C LEU A 155 5.66 -6.62 15.95
N LEU A 156 6.88 -6.38 15.46
CA LEU A 156 7.80 -7.44 15.04
C LEU A 156 8.11 -8.38 16.21
N ASP A 157 8.42 -7.82 17.38
CA ASP A 157 8.80 -8.58 18.58
C ASP A 157 7.63 -9.37 19.20
N SER A 158 6.38 -8.95 18.95
CA SER A 158 5.18 -9.73 19.34
C SER A 158 4.71 -10.73 18.28
N SER A 159 5.33 -10.73 17.09
CA SER A 159 4.89 -11.58 15.96
C SER A 159 5.50 -12.98 16.03
N LEU A 160 4.70 -13.99 15.69
CA LEU A 160 5.15 -15.37 15.49
C LEU A 160 5.77 -15.58 14.10
N GLY A 161 5.38 -14.74 13.15
CA GLY A 161 5.94 -14.65 11.81
C GLY A 161 5.39 -13.43 11.09
N VAL A 162 6.13 -12.93 10.10
CA VAL A 162 5.75 -11.72 9.37
C VAL A 162 5.65 -12.00 7.87
N ILE A 163 4.57 -11.51 7.27
CA ILE A 163 4.38 -11.47 5.83
C ILE A 163 4.60 -10.04 5.36
N VAL A 164 5.37 -9.87 4.30
CA VAL A 164 5.56 -8.61 3.58
C VAL A 164 5.40 -8.84 2.08
N HIS A 165 5.25 -7.75 1.32
CA HIS A 165 4.96 -7.81 -0.11
C HIS A 165 6.15 -7.57 -1.04
N SER A 166 7.35 -7.38 -0.48
CA SER A 166 8.60 -7.18 -1.23
C SER A 166 9.80 -7.79 -0.52
N GLU A 167 10.81 -8.21 -1.28
CA GLU A 167 12.08 -8.68 -0.72
C GLU A 167 12.83 -7.51 -0.06
N TYR A 168 12.59 -6.28 -0.50
CA TYR A 168 13.08 -5.06 0.11
C TYR A 168 12.63 -4.95 1.57
N ALA A 169 11.31 -5.00 1.82
CA ALA A 169 10.76 -4.96 3.17
C ALA A 169 11.22 -6.16 4.01
N ARG A 170 11.32 -7.35 3.40
CA ARG A 170 11.81 -8.56 4.09
C ARG A 170 13.25 -8.40 4.55
N ARG A 171 14.13 -7.86 3.70
CA ARG A 171 15.54 -7.59 4.03
C ARG A 171 15.67 -6.56 5.14
N LEU A 172 14.81 -5.55 5.19
CA LEU A 172 14.79 -4.60 6.30
C LEU A 172 14.43 -5.29 7.63
N ILE A 173 13.42 -6.16 7.64
CA ILE A 173 13.06 -6.96 8.82
C ILE A 173 14.23 -7.86 9.23
N GLN A 174 14.79 -8.63 8.30
CA GLN A 174 15.86 -9.59 8.60
C GLN A 174 17.15 -8.91 9.08
N ARG A 175 17.43 -7.68 8.65
CA ARG A 175 18.55 -6.89 9.16
C ARG A 175 18.39 -6.56 10.65
N GLU A 176 17.16 -6.30 11.09
CA GLU A 176 16.88 -5.87 12.46
C GLU A 176 16.51 -7.04 13.39
N ARG A 177 15.91 -8.09 12.83
CA ARG A 177 15.42 -9.30 13.51
C ARG A 177 15.74 -10.54 12.67
N PRO A 178 17.02 -11.00 12.64
CA PRO A 178 17.46 -12.08 11.78
C PRO A 178 16.74 -13.41 12.05
N ASP A 179 16.33 -13.64 13.29
CA ASP A 179 15.67 -14.89 13.73
C ASP A 179 14.14 -14.85 13.59
N LEU A 180 13.54 -13.70 13.25
CA LEU A 180 12.10 -13.58 13.08
C LEU A 180 11.70 -14.21 11.74
N PRO A 181 10.84 -15.25 11.73
CA PRO A 181 10.38 -15.84 10.49
C PRO A 181 9.66 -14.79 9.63
N ALA A 182 10.18 -14.54 8.43
CA ALA A 182 9.61 -13.59 7.49
C ALA A 182 9.46 -14.22 6.10
N ALA A 183 8.31 -14.00 5.46
CA ALA A 183 8.01 -14.43 4.11
C ALA A 183 7.64 -13.24 3.22
N THR A 184 8.17 -13.24 2.00
CA THR A 184 7.70 -12.37 0.93
C THR A 184 6.57 -13.08 0.21
N ILE A 185 5.37 -12.51 0.29
CA ILE A 185 4.22 -12.99 -0.46
C ILE A 185 3.70 -11.82 -1.29
N PRO A 186 3.59 -11.97 -2.64
CA PRO A 186 3.20 -10.87 -3.50
C PRO A 186 1.89 -10.22 -3.06
N HIS A 187 1.82 -8.90 -3.20
CA HIS A 187 0.58 -8.16 -3.07
C HIS A 187 -0.40 -8.67 -4.13
N LEU A 188 -1.60 -9.12 -3.76
CA LEU A 188 -2.56 -9.69 -4.72
C LEU A 188 -3.08 -8.68 -5.76
N ASP A 189 -3.55 -9.21 -6.89
CA ASP A 189 -4.32 -8.48 -7.89
C ASP A 189 -5.64 -8.00 -7.28
N LEU A 190 -5.78 -6.68 -7.20
CA LEU A 190 -6.95 -6.03 -6.61
C LEU A 190 -8.13 -5.95 -7.58
N LEU A 191 -7.92 -6.28 -8.86
CA LEU A 191 -8.94 -6.13 -9.88
C LEU A 191 -9.69 -7.44 -10.08
N GLU A 192 -10.89 -7.52 -9.51
CA GLU A 192 -11.80 -8.64 -9.77
C GLU A 192 -12.13 -8.79 -11.25
N GLN A 193 -12.30 -7.66 -11.92
CA GLN A 193 -12.51 -7.57 -13.36
C GLN A 193 -11.68 -6.43 -13.90
N ARG A 194 -11.10 -6.63 -15.09
CA ARG A 194 -10.41 -5.54 -15.76
C ARG A 194 -11.40 -4.44 -16.11
N PRO A 195 -11.06 -3.17 -15.88
CA PRO A 195 -11.91 -2.06 -16.28
C PRO A 195 -12.18 -2.14 -17.77
N SER A 196 -13.46 -2.20 -18.12
CA SER A 196 -13.92 -2.24 -19.51
C SER A 196 -14.22 -0.85 -20.07
N ARG A 197 -14.29 0.16 -19.19
CA ARG A 197 -14.70 1.53 -19.51
C ARG A 197 -13.55 2.51 -19.37
N SER A 198 -13.30 3.26 -20.45
CA SER A 198 -12.53 4.51 -20.39
C SER A 198 -13.45 5.67 -20.00
N ARG A 199 -12.96 6.57 -19.15
CA ARG A 199 -13.63 7.79 -18.72
C ARG A 199 -13.13 9.04 -19.43
N ARG A 200 -12.30 8.87 -20.48
CA ARG A 200 -11.63 9.98 -21.19
C ARG A 200 -12.59 11.05 -21.71
N GLU A 201 -13.77 10.65 -22.17
CA GLU A 201 -14.81 11.58 -22.66
C GLU A 201 -15.26 12.59 -21.59
N GLN A 202 -15.15 12.24 -20.30
CA GLN A 202 -15.51 13.11 -19.18
C GLN A 202 -14.49 14.25 -18.95
N LEU A 203 -13.30 14.16 -19.56
CA LEU A 203 -12.23 15.15 -19.38
C LEU A 203 -12.30 16.29 -20.40
N GLY A 204 -13.06 16.14 -21.50
CA GLY A 204 -13.13 17.17 -22.55
C GLY A 204 -11.80 17.45 -23.27
N ILE A 205 -10.84 16.51 -23.21
CA ILE A 205 -9.53 16.62 -23.86
C ILE A 205 -9.53 15.94 -25.23
N ASP A 206 -8.53 16.25 -26.07
CA ASP A 206 -8.28 15.55 -27.33
C ASP A 206 -8.17 14.02 -27.08
N PRO A 207 -8.95 13.17 -27.78
CA PRO A 207 -8.86 11.73 -27.64
C PRO A 207 -7.46 11.15 -27.82
N ALA A 208 -6.60 11.80 -28.60
CA ALA A 208 -5.21 11.42 -28.85
C ALA A 208 -4.20 12.04 -27.86
N ALA A 209 -4.64 12.95 -26.98
CA ALA A 209 -3.77 13.57 -25.97
C ALA A 209 -3.14 12.51 -25.05
N PRO A 210 -1.82 12.54 -24.83
CA PRO A 210 -1.20 11.73 -23.77
C PRO A 210 -1.77 12.12 -22.41
N LEU A 211 -2.30 11.13 -21.67
CA LEU A 211 -2.88 11.33 -20.34
C LEU A 211 -2.00 10.68 -19.26
N PHE A 212 -1.39 11.51 -18.42
CA PHE A 212 -0.67 11.08 -17.22
C PHE A 212 -1.61 11.05 -16.03
N LEU A 213 -1.39 10.14 -15.08
CA LEU A 213 -2.16 10.08 -13.84
C LEU A 213 -1.27 9.87 -12.62
N THR A 214 -1.55 10.61 -11.55
CA THR A 214 -1.16 10.26 -10.19
C THR A 214 -2.43 10.07 -9.37
N GLY A 215 -2.52 9.02 -8.57
CA GLY A 215 -3.75 8.74 -7.82
C GLY A 215 -3.53 8.08 -6.47
N GLY A 216 -4.64 7.90 -5.72
CA GLY A 216 -4.66 7.44 -4.34
C GLY A 216 -4.60 8.61 -3.34
N HIS A 217 -4.06 8.37 -2.14
CA HIS A 217 -3.78 9.45 -1.20
C HIS A 217 -2.53 10.20 -1.65
N ILE A 218 -2.72 11.39 -2.21
CA ILE A 218 -1.63 12.19 -2.78
C ILE A 218 -0.90 12.89 -1.64
N THR A 219 0.28 12.38 -1.31
CA THR A 219 1.16 12.86 -0.22
C THR A 219 2.41 13.53 -0.77
N SER A 220 3.14 14.29 0.06
CA SER A 220 4.45 14.84 -0.30
C SER A 220 5.45 13.77 -0.77
N ALA A 221 5.40 12.56 -0.19
CA ALA A 221 6.24 11.44 -0.60
C ALA A 221 6.03 11.07 -2.07
N MET A 222 4.89 11.40 -2.69
CA MET A 222 4.64 11.09 -4.10
C MET A 222 5.39 11.99 -5.09
N GLN A 223 6.20 12.94 -4.61
CA GLN A 223 7.02 13.84 -5.42
C GLN A 223 6.24 14.52 -6.56
N LEU A 224 5.00 14.93 -6.25
CA LEU A 224 4.08 15.52 -7.23
C LEU A 224 4.66 16.79 -7.86
N GLU A 225 5.36 17.63 -7.08
CA GLU A 225 6.02 18.82 -7.61
C GLU A 225 7.02 18.47 -8.73
N MET A 226 7.87 17.48 -8.51
CA MET A 226 8.86 17.04 -9.49
C MET A 226 8.17 16.47 -10.74
N ALA A 227 7.09 15.71 -10.56
CA ALA A 227 6.28 15.20 -11.67
C ALA A 227 5.62 16.33 -12.49
N LEU A 228 5.05 17.35 -11.83
CA LEU A 228 4.41 18.49 -12.49
C LEU A 228 5.44 19.39 -13.20
N ARG A 229 6.63 19.60 -12.61
CA ARG A 229 7.72 20.35 -13.24
C ARG A 229 8.21 19.64 -14.51
N ALA A 230 8.41 18.32 -14.45
CA ALA A 230 8.74 17.51 -15.62
C ALA A 230 7.62 17.52 -16.67
N PHE A 231 6.36 17.43 -16.24
CA PHE A 231 5.19 17.51 -17.11
C PHE A 231 5.07 18.85 -17.85
N ALA A 232 5.36 19.97 -17.18
CA ALA A 232 5.38 21.28 -17.82
C ALA A 232 6.37 21.34 -18.99
N GLN A 233 7.54 20.72 -18.85
CA GLN A 233 8.51 20.59 -19.94
C GLN A 233 8.00 19.69 -21.09
N VAL A 234 7.25 18.62 -20.77
CA VAL A 234 6.61 17.78 -21.80
C VAL A 234 5.58 18.60 -22.59
N ARG A 235 4.79 19.45 -21.93
CA ARG A 235 3.77 20.29 -22.58
C ARG A 235 4.34 21.33 -23.55
N GLN A 236 5.58 21.78 -23.35
CA GLN A 236 6.24 22.67 -24.33
C GLN A 236 6.37 22.01 -25.71
N GLN A 237 6.47 20.66 -25.76
CA GLN A 237 6.57 19.90 -27.01
C GLN A 237 5.25 19.24 -27.42
N MET A 238 4.39 18.94 -26.45
CA MET A 238 3.06 18.35 -26.65
C MET A 238 2.01 19.14 -25.88
N PRO A 239 1.54 20.28 -26.43
CA PRO A 239 0.62 21.19 -25.73
C PRO A 239 -0.71 20.56 -25.31
N THR A 240 -1.13 19.48 -26.00
CA THR A 240 -2.34 18.70 -25.73
C THR A 240 -2.19 17.69 -24.60
N ALA A 241 -0.96 17.38 -24.14
CA ALA A 241 -0.77 16.45 -23.03
C ALA A 241 -1.47 16.94 -21.76
N HIS A 242 -2.11 16.01 -21.05
CA HIS A 242 -2.96 16.29 -19.89
C HIS A 242 -2.54 15.44 -18.70
N TYR A 243 -2.72 15.98 -17.49
CA TYR A 243 -2.44 15.28 -16.23
C TYR A 243 -3.72 15.14 -15.40
N LEU A 244 -3.90 13.99 -14.78
CA LEU A 244 -5.03 13.68 -13.92
C LEU A 244 -4.56 13.39 -12.50
N LEU A 245 -5.11 14.11 -11.53
CA LEU A 245 -4.96 13.82 -10.11
C LEU A 245 -6.23 13.13 -9.61
N ALA A 246 -6.14 11.81 -9.45
CA ALA A 246 -7.25 10.94 -9.08
C ALA A 246 -7.12 10.51 -7.61
N GLY A 247 -7.59 11.32 -6.68
CA GLY A 247 -7.60 10.97 -5.26
C GLY A 247 -7.49 12.16 -4.31
N GLY A 248 -7.52 11.84 -3.01
CA GLY A 248 -7.48 12.85 -1.94
C GLY A 248 -6.08 13.42 -1.77
N VAL A 249 -5.95 14.73 -1.99
CA VAL A 249 -4.72 15.50 -1.77
C VAL A 249 -4.57 15.78 -0.28
N GLN A 250 -3.42 15.41 0.30
CA GLN A 250 -3.13 15.68 1.70
C GLN A 250 -2.79 17.16 1.93
N PRO A 251 -3.03 17.70 3.15
CA PRO A 251 -2.85 19.13 3.43
C PRO A 251 -1.43 19.66 3.21
N ASP A 252 -0.42 18.79 3.26
CA ASP A 252 1.00 19.12 3.02
C ASP A 252 1.34 19.31 1.53
N VAL A 253 0.43 19.00 0.61
CA VAL A 253 0.63 19.13 -0.83
C VAL A 253 -0.17 20.33 -1.37
N LEU A 254 0.53 21.44 -1.62
CA LEU A 254 -0.06 22.70 -2.08
C LEU A 254 -0.30 22.70 -3.60
N VAL A 255 -1.21 21.85 -4.09
CA VAL A 255 -1.44 21.64 -5.53
C VAL A 255 -1.76 22.94 -6.27
N GLY A 256 -2.59 23.83 -5.70
CA GLY A 256 -2.94 25.09 -6.34
C GLY A 256 -1.71 25.98 -6.63
N GLU A 257 -0.76 26.02 -5.69
CA GLU A 257 0.48 26.78 -5.84
C GLU A 257 1.40 26.14 -6.89
N LEU A 258 1.52 24.81 -6.89
CA LEU A 258 2.27 24.08 -7.90
C LEU A 258 1.72 24.32 -9.32
N LEU A 259 0.39 24.27 -9.48
CA LEU A 259 -0.24 24.52 -10.77
C LEU A 259 0.00 25.96 -11.25
N ALA A 260 -0.03 26.94 -10.36
CA ALA A 260 0.26 28.33 -10.69
C ALA A 260 1.73 28.56 -11.05
N ALA A 261 2.66 27.95 -10.29
CA ALA A 261 4.09 28.07 -10.50
C ALA A 261 4.55 27.53 -11.86
N TYR A 262 3.85 26.51 -12.38
CA TYR A 262 4.22 25.82 -13.63
C TYR A 262 3.26 26.08 -14.81
N ASP A 263 2.29 27.00 -14.66
CA ASP A 263 1.27 27.35 -15.68
C ASP A 263 0.47 26.13 -16.19
N LEU A 264 -0.04 25.33 -15.24
CA LEU A 264 -0.66 24.02 -15.48
C LEU A 264 -2.16 23.98 -15.18
N GLN A 265 -2.80 25.10 -14.81
CA GLN A 265 -4.21 25.15 -14.39
C GLN A 265 -5.17 24.60 -15.46
N ASN A 266 -4.84 24.77 -16.74
CA ASN A 266 -5.66 24.31 -17.87
C ASN A 266 -5.29 22.92 -18.40
N ALA A 267 -4.31 22.24 -17.78
CA ALA A 267 -3.82 20.94 -18.25
C ALA A 267 -3.74 19.88 -17.15
N VAL A 268 -4.21 20.21 -15.96
CA VAL A 268 -4.30 19.29 -14.83
C VAL A 268 -5.73 19.28 -14.31
N THR A 269 -6.34 18.10 -14.31
CA THR A 269 -7.67 17.90 -13.72
C THR A 269 -7.54 17.27 -12.34
N LEU A 270 -8.20 17.85 -11.34
CA LEU A 270 -8.31 17.29 -10.01
C LEU A 270 -9.69 16.63 -9.88
N LEU A 271 -9.72 15.32 -9.67
CA LEU A 271 -10.98 14.60 -9.42
C LEU A 271 -11.41 14.65 -7.94
N GLY A 272 -10.47 14.91 -7.04
CA GLY A 272 -10.67 14.73 -5.61
C GLY A 272 -10.72 13.25 -5.22
N TYR A 273 -11.20 12.97 -4.01
CA TYR A 273 -11.35 11.61 -3.51
C TYR A 273 -12.46 10.87 -4.27
N VAL A 274 -12.15 9.70 -4.81
CA VAL A 274 -13.11 8.85 -5.53
C VAL A 274 -13.52 7.72 -4.59
N GLU A 275 -14.75 7.78 -4.07
CA GLU A 275 -15.25 6.83 -3.07
C GLU A 275 -15.47 5.42 -3.65
N ASP A 276 -16.00 5.36 -4.88
CA ASP A 276 -16.29 4.08 -5.53
C ASP A 276 -15.01 3.47 -6.13
N GLU A 277 -14.65 2.30 -5.64
CA GLU A 277 -13.43 1.58 -6.01
C GLU A 277 -13.40 1.16 -7.49
N GLN A 278 -14.56 0.83 -8.07
CA GLN A 278 -14.67 0.50 -9.49
C GLN A 278 -14.45 1.75 -10.33
N VAL A 279 -15.11 2.87 -9.98
CA VAL A 279 -14.93 4.17 -10.64
C VAL A 279 -13.47 4.61 -10.56
N PHE A 280 -12.84 4.42 -9.40
CA PHE A 280 -11.44 4.76 -9.20
C PHE A 280 -10.52 3.95 -10.12
N THR A 281 -10.75 2.64 -10.22
CA THR A 281 -9.98 1.78 -11.11
C THR A 281 -10.22 2.11 -12.59
N GLU A 282 -11.44 2.49 -12.99
CA GLU A 282 -11.72 2.96 -14.33
C GLU A 282 -10.94 4.25 -14.67
N TRP A 283 -10.74 5.15 -13.71
CA TRP A 283 -9.88 6.32 -13.89
C TRP A 283 -8.40 5.94 -14.08
N ILE A 284 -7.89 4.97 -13.32
CA ILE A 284 -6.54 4.43 -13.52
C ILE A 284 -6.41 3.85 -14.94
N ALA A 285 -7.38 3.05 -15.38
CA ALA A 285 -7.38 2.45 -16.72
C ALA A 285 -7.54 3.47 -17.85
N THR A 286 -8.10 4.65 -17.56
CA THR A 286 -8.26 5.74 -18.53
C THR A 286 -6.93 6.40 -18.89
N ALA A 287 -5.95 6.36 -17.99
CA ALA A 287 -4.63 6.95 -18.19
C ALA A 287 -3.84 6.22 -19.30
N ASP A 288 -2.98 6.96 -19.99
CA ASP A 288 -1.92 6.39 -20.83
C ASP A 288 -0.70 5.98 -20.00
N VAL A 289 -0.42 6.72 -18.92
CA VAL A 289 0.74 6.52 -18.06
C VAL A 289 0.34 6.81 -16.62
N VAL A 290 0.72 5.93 -15.70
CA VAL A 290 0.59 6.17 -14.25
C VAL A 290 1.94 6.57 -13.69
N VAL A 291 2.02 7.78 -13.13
CA VAL A 291 3.20 8.32 -12.46
C VAL A 291 3.06 8.04 -10.96
N ASN A 292 3.87 7.12 -10.46
CA ASN A 292 3.85 6.66 -9.07
C ASN A 292 5.26 6.79 -8.49
N LEU A 293 5.73 8.03 -8.40
CA LEU A 293 6.98 8.34 -7.73
C LEU A 293 6.76 8.21 -6.22
N ARG A 294 7.80 7.79 -5.52
CA ARG A 294 7.79 7.76 -4.06
C ARG A 294 9.16 8.07 -3.53
N TYR A 295 9.34 9.12 -2.75
CA TYR A 295 10.58 9.35 -2.02
C TYR A 295 10.32 10.27 -0.83
N PRO A 296 10.82 9.95 0.37
CA PRO A 296 11.37 8.64 0.76
C PRO A 296 10.31 7.52 0.72
N THR A 297 10.75 6.25 0.71
CA THR A 297 9.87 5.07 0.86
C THR A 297 9.80 4.64 2.32
N ILE A 298 8.67 4.08 2.73
CA ILE A 298 8.49 3.43 4.03
C ILE A 298 8.57 1.91 3.93
N GLY A 299 9.01 1.37 2.79
CA GLY A 299 9.00 -0.08 2.50
C GLY A 299 7.60 -0.63 2.27
N GLU A 300 6.71 0.19 1.71
CA GLU A 300 5.37 -0.21 1.29
C GLU A 300 5.38 -1.03 -0.01
N THR A 301 4.25 -1.65 -0.37
CA THR A 301 3.94 -2.04 -1.76
C THR A 301 2.69 -1.28 -2.21
N SER A 302 2.80 -0.46 -3.27
CA SER A 302 1.74 0.49 -3.62
C SER A 302 0.54 -0.15 -4.30
N GLY A 303 -0.63 -0.09 -3.66
CA GLY A 303 -1.89 -0.53 -4.25
C GLY A 303 -2.26 0.21 -5.56
N ILE A 304 -1.75 1.43 -5.79
CA ILE A 304 -1.96 2.16 -7.05
C ILE A 304 -1.09 1.59 -8.16
N ALA A 305 0.17 1.27 -7.87
CA ALA A 305 1.03 0.59 -8.83
C ALA A 305 0.42 -0.76 -9.22
N MET A 306 -0.08 -1.53 -8.24
CA MET A 306 -0.71 -2.83 -8.50
C MET A 306 -1.93 -2.70 -9.42
N ARG A 307 -2.83 -1.74 -9.16
CA ARG A 307 -3.99 -1.46 -10.02
C ARG A 307 -3.57 -1.01 -11.43
N ALA A 308 -2.55 -0.16 -11.54
CA ALA A 308 -2.04 0.30 -12.83
C ALA A 308 -1.50 -0.87 -13.67
N LEU A 309 -0.69 -1.74 -13.06
CA LEU A 309 -0.15 -2.93 -13.72
C LEU A 309 -1.28 -3.88 -14.15
N ALA A 310 -2.26 -4.11 -13.26
CA ALA A 310 -3.41 -4.98 -13.54
C ALA A 310 -4.32 -4.43 -14.67
N ALA A 311 -4.44 -3.11 -14.77
CA ALA A 311 -5.12 -2.40 -15.86
C ALA A 311 -4.26 -2.28 -17.14
N GLY A 312 -3.05 -2.86 -17.17
CA GLY A 312 -2.14 -2.78 -18.31
C GLY A 312 -1.71 -1.36 -18.64
N ARG A 313 -1.53 -0.52 -17.61
CA ARG A 313 -1.06 0.85 -17.74
C ARG A 313 0.43 0.90 -17.43
N PRO A 314 1.27 1.49 -18.31
CA PRO A 314 2.66 1.77 -18.02
C PRO A 314 2.81 2.55 -16.72
N LEU A 315 3.72 2.07 -15.88
CA LEU A 315 4.07 2.71 -14.62
C LEU A 315 5.40 3.44 -14.75
N LEU A 316 5.47 4.69 -14.29
CA LEU A 316 6.70 5.48 -14.16
C LEU A 316 7.03 5.65 -12.67
N VAL A 317 8.18 5.12 -12.25
CA VAL A 317 8.59 5.02 -10.84
C VAL A 317 10.04 5.44 -10.65
N PHE A 318 10.43 5.68 -9.41
CA PHE A 318 11.86 5.70 -9.05
C PHE A 318 12.41 4.28 -8.88
N ASP A 319 13.67 4.09 -9.25
CA ASP A 319 14.40 2.82 -9.09
C ASP A 319 14.94 2.65 -7.66
N HIS A 320 14.06 2.43 -6.69
CA HIS A 320 14.41 2.16 -5.29
C HIS A 320 13.31 1.42 -4.53
N GLY A 321 13.63 0.94 -3.33
CA GLY A 321 12.67 0.20 -2.51
C GLY A 321 12.13 -1.02 -3.24
N TRP A 322 10.83 -1.30 -3.08
CA TRP A 322 10.16 -2.36 -3.82
C TRP A 322 9.98 -2.05 -5.32
N TYR A 323 9.97 -0.78 -5.71
CA TYR A 323 9.79 -0.38 -7.12
C TYR A 323 10.97 -0.86 -7.98
N GLY A 324 12.17 -0.95 -7.41
CA GLY A 324 13.34 -1.52 -8.09
C GLY A 324 13.22 -3.02 -8.36
N GLU A 325 12.33 -3.73 -7.64
CA GLU A 325 12.10 -5.18 -7.81
C GLU A 325 11.13 -5.50 -8.96
N LEU A 326 10.40 -4.51 -9.46
CA LEU A 326 9.54 -4.69 -10.64
C LEU A 326 10.40 -5.04 -11.87
N PRO A 327 9.97 -5.95 -12.75
CA PRO A 327 10.68 -6.20 -14.00
C PRO A 327 10.82 -4.95 -14.90
N ASP A 328 11.95 -4.81 -15.60
CA ASP A 328 12.21 -3.64 -16.47
C ASP A 328 11.29 -3.57 -17.69
N ASP A 329 10.62 -4.67 -18.04
CA ASP A 329 9.67 -4.74 -19.15
C ASP A 329 8.22 -4.43 -18.73
N VAL A 330 7.93 -4.28 -17.43
CA VAL A 330 6.58 -3.92 -16.94
C VAL A 330 6.44 -2.45 -16.56
N CYS A 331 7.54 -1.76 -16.28
CA CYS A 331 7.55 -0.36 -15.89
C CYS A 331 8.77 0.40 -16.42
N LEU A 332 8.71 1.72 -16.42
CA LEU A 332 9.85 2.59 -16.64
C LEU A 332 10.35 3.11 -15.29
N LYS A 333 11.60 2.81 -14.97
CA LYS A 333 12.26 3.27 -13.74
C LYS A 333 13.23 4.38 -14.06
N VAL A 334 13.29 5.38 -13.21
CA VAL A 334 14.28 6.47 -13.29
C VAL A 334 15.04 6.60 -11.97
N PRO A 335 16.29 7.09 -11.96
CA PRO A 335 17.00 7.34 -10.72
C PRO A 335 16.22 8.26 -9.79
N VAL A 336 16.34 8.01 -8.49
CA VAL A 336 15.68 8.79 -7.43
C VAL A 336 16.08 10.26 -7.54
N MET A 337 15.07 11.15 -7.59
CA MET A 337 15.25 12.60 -7.66
C MET A 337 16.03 13.12 -8.88
N ASP A 338 16.20 12.31 -9.94
CA ASP A 338 16.76 12.76 -11.22
C ASP A 338 15.65 13.29 -12.15
N GLU A 339 15.52 14.61 -12.19
CA GLU A 339 14.48 15.29 -12.98
C GLU A 339 14.69 15.19 -14.48
N ALA A 340 15.94 15.20 -14.92
CA ALA A 340 16.25 15.10 -16.34
C ALA A 340 15.86 13.72 -16.87
N ALA A 341 16.18 12.67 -16.11
CA ALA A 341 15.74 11.30 -16.41
C ALA A 341 14.21 11.19 -16.39
N LEU A 342 13.54 11.77 -15.38
CA LEU A 342 12.08 11.77 -15.27
C LEU A 342 11.42 12.43 -16.49
N THR A 343 11.88 13.64 -16.85
CA THR A 343 11.34 14.38 -18.00
C THR A 343 11.57 13.64 -19.31
N GLY A 344 12.76 13.04 -19.47
CA GLY A 344 13.08 12.19 -20.62
C GLY A 344 12.13 10.98 -20.72
N ALA A 345 11.88 10.30 -19.60
CA ALA A 345 10.98 9.16 -19.54
C ALA A 345 9.51 9.56 -19.83
N MET A 346 9.03 10.67 -19.26
CA MET A 346 7.68 11.18 -19.53
C MET A 346 7.51 11.56 -21.00
N ARG A 347 8.50 12.24 -21.61
CA ARG A 347 8.46 12.58 -23.04
C ARG A 347 8.37 11.35 -23.92
N ARG A 348 9.23 10.35 -23.67
CA ARG A 348 9.22 9.08 -24.40
C ARG A 348 7.86 8.39 -24.27
N LEU A 349 7.35 8.27 -23.06
CA LEU A 349 6.06 7.63 -22.82
C LEU A 349 4.92 8.36 -23.50
N ALA A 350 4.92 9.69 -23.56
CA ALA A 350 3.88 10.43 -24.27
C ALA A 350 3.97 10.29 -25.80
N GLN A 351 5.18 10.24 -26.37
CA GLN A 351 5.40 10.13 -27.82
C GLN A 351 5.27 8.68 -28.36
N GLU A 352 5.78 7.70 -27.64
CA GLU A 352 5.94 6.32 -28.10
C GLU A 352 4.75 5.45 -27.67
N ARG A 353 3.62 5.52 -28.40
CA ARG A 353 2.48 4.62 -28.16
C ARG A 353 2.86 3.12 -28.17
N PRO A 354 3.71 2.62 -29.09
CA PRO A 354 4.13 1.21 -29.07
C PRO A 354 4.88 0.81 -27.79
N LEU A 355 5.65 1.73 -27.19
CA LEU A 355 6.31 1.50 -25.90
C LEU A 355 5.26 1.31 -24.81
N ARG A 356 4.25 2.19 -24.75
CA ARG A 356 3.15 2.09 -23.78
C ARG A 356 2.40 0.77 -23.91
N GLU A 357 2.07 0.37 -25.13
CA GLU A 357 1.34 -0.88 -25.39
C GLU A 357 2.16 -2.11 -24.97
N ARG A 358 3.47 -2.14 -25.27
CA ARG A 358 4.36 -3.22 -24.84
C ARG A 358 4.47 -3.31 -23.32
N LEU A 359 4.73 -2.20 -22.62
CA LEU A 359 4.81 -2.17 -21.16
C LEU A 359 3.48 -2.62 -20.53
N GLY A 360 2.35 -2.15 -21.07
CA GLY A 360 1.02 -2.53 -20.60
C GLY A 360 0.71 -4.02 -20.76
N GLN A 361 1.09 -4.62 -21.89
CA GLN A 361 0.93 -6.06 -22.12
C GLN A 361 1.80 -6.89 -21.17
N ALA A 362 3.05 -6.50 -20.97
CA ALA A 362 3.96 -7.16 -20.04
C ALA A 362 3.45 -7.06 -18.60
N ALA A 363 2.97 -5.88 -18.18
CA ALA A 363 2.38 -5.66 -16.86
C ALA A 363 1.17 -6.57 -16.60
N VAL A 364 0.29 -6.68 -17.58
CA VAL A 364 -0.87 -7.59 -17.55
C VAL A 364 -0.44 -9.04 -17.37
N TYR A 365 0.56 -9.49 -18.14
CA TYR A 365 1.10 -10.84 -18.05
C TYR A 365 1.73 -11.11 -16.68
N TYR A 366 2.50 -10.14 -16.16
CA TYR A 366 3.12 -10.20 -14.85
C TYR A 366 2.09 -10.38 -13.73
N ILE A 367 1.01 -9.57 -13.72
CA ILE A 367 -0.09 -9.69 -12.75
C ILE A 367 -0.80 -11.04 -12.85
N GLN A 368 -1.08 -11.50 -14.08
CA GLN A 368 -1.72 -12.80 -14.32
C GLN A 368 -0.86 -13.98 -13.86
N THR A 369 0.45 -13.83 -13.87
CA THR A 369 1.39 -14.92 -13.56
C THR A 369 1.76 -14.97 -12.08
N HIS A 370 1.89 -13.81 -11.42
CA HIS A 370 2.51 -13.73 -10.08
C HIS A 370 1.60 -13.22 -8.96
N HIS A 371 0.46 -12.61 -9.28
CA HIS A 371 -0.37 -11.88 -8.31
C HIS A 371 -1.78 -12.46 -8.13
N GLN A 372 -2.01 -13.69 -8.60
CA GLN A 372 -3.34 -14.30 -8.56
C GLN A 372 -3.81 -14.55 -7.11
N PRO A 373 -5.01 -14.09 -6.71
CA PRO A 373 -5.49 -14.19 -5.33
C PRO A 373 -5.44 -15.62 -4.75
N ALA A 374 -5.76 -16.64 -5.56
CA ALA A 374 -5.71 -18.03 -5.13
C ALA A 374 -4.28 -18.50 -4.79
N GLN A 375 -3.28 -18.09 -5.58
CA GLN A 375 -1.87 -18.40 -5.35
C GLN A 375 -1.34 -17.67 -4.11
N VAL A 376 -1.70 -16.39 -3.96
CA VAL A 376 -1.36 -15.58 -2.78
C VAL A 376 -1.96 -16.22 -1.52
N ALA A 377 -3.25 -16.56 -1.52
CA ALA A 377 -3.89 -17.24 -0.40
C ALA A 377 -3.21 -18.57 -0.04
N ALA A 378 -2.84 -19.38 -1.03
CA ALA A 378 -2.13 -20.64 -0.79
C ALA A 378 -0.74 -20.41 -0.16
N ALA A 379 -0.02 -19.35 -0.57
CA ALA A 379 1.26 -18.97 0.02
C ALA A 379 1.09 -18.52 1.49
N TYR A 380 0.05 -17.76 1.81
CA TYR A 380 -0.29 -17.37 3.19
C TYR A 380 -0.48 -18.61 4.07
N LEU A 381 -1.33 -19.54 3.63
CA LEU A 381 -1.61 -20.77 4.38
C LEU A 381 -0.38 -21.67 4.51
N THR A 382 0.48 -21.70 3.50
CA THR A 382 1.75 -22.44 3.55
C THR A 382 2.68 -21.86 4.62
N PHE A 383 2.85 -20.54 4.65
CA PHE A 383 3.68 -19.88 5.65
C PHE A 383 3.10 -20.06 7.07
N ILE A 384 1.79 -19.89 7.25
CA ILE A 384 1.13 -20.12 8.54
C ILE A 384 1.37 -21.56 9.04
N LYS A 385 1.27 -22.57 8.16
CA LYS A 385 1.58 -23.97 8.52
C LYS A 385 3.04 -24.16 8.93
N GLN A 386 3.98 -23.48 8.28
CA GLN A 386 5.40 -23.52 8.66
C GLN A 386 5.60 -22.96 10.08
N ILE A 387 4.99 -21.83 10.41
CA ILE A 387 5.04 -21.24 11.75
C ILE A 387 4.47 -22.20 12.80
N LEU A 388 3.29 -22.78 12.52
CA LEU A 388 2.66 -23.74 13.42
C LEU A 388 3.53 -24.97 13.67
N ASN A 389 4.17 -25.51 12.63
CA ASN A 389 5.07 -26.66 12.77
C ASN A 389 6.29 -26.34 13.64
N VAL A 390 6.86 -25.14 13.52
CA VAL A 390 7.97 -24.68 14.36
C VAL A 390 7.55 -24.57 15.83
N ILE A 391 6.35 -24.03 16.09
CA ILE A 391 5.83 -23.88 17.46
C ILE A 391 5.53 -25.24 18.08
N MET A 392 4.82 -26.11 17.36
CA MET A 392 4.48 -27.45 17.85
C MET A 392 5.72 -28.33 18.06
N GLY A 393 6.71 -28.23 17.16
CA GLY A 393 7.96 -28.97 17.30
C GLY A 393 8.82 -28.54 18.49
N LYS A 394 8.61 -27.33 19.04
CA LYS A 394 9.25 -26.87 20.29
C LYS A 394 8.51 -27.29 21.56
N LEU A 395 7.27 -27.76 21.44
CA LEU A 395 6.44 -28.23 22.56
C LEU A 395 6.60 -29.74 22.82
N GLN A 396 7.14 -30.47 21.85
CA GLN A 396 7.57 -31.86 21.96
C GLN A 396 9.02 -31.91 22.45
#